data_AF-A0A164WPU8-F1
#
_entry.id   AF-A0A164WPU8-F1
#
_cell.length_a   1.000
_cell.length_b   1.000
_cell.length_c   1.000
_cell.angle_alpha   90.00
_cell.angle_beta   90.00
_cell.angle_gamma   90.00
#
_symmetry.space_group_name_H-M   'P 1'
#
loop_
_entity.id
_entity.type
_entity.pdbx_description
1 polymer ?
#
loop_
_entity_poly.entity_id
_entity_poly.type
_entity_poly.pdbx_seq_one_letter_code
_entity_poly.pdbx_strand_id
1 'polypeptide(L)'
;MSALYRIESHFNLPFRCARWRTVAVNAPSLWSKIILPLPLKMFKLLRDRSVPASLDLDVFVSYELFERDDDLISRTGDSLRHIVPRVSRLHVRHPADNQMNDFLGSHIGQKEFSSLTSLEVDESEIEDDIREAVYVLNTPLLRKLAFFGRTSSLSRFPLANLTDMTLDAMSLSGLEILKLLSATPRLECFDIVYGDVVCSDDTIPLPNVSLPLLRRLAIIELLTDEADRLLYHLEVPPSAHLKLWVSNDGHSTTIEDFIGRHMATHYGLKIFVEPLTFTLMSKCKEDISFCTLLDSEPAVDFLALSKHPTNLSRLELAIELPPIKVLIGALRA
;
A
#
# COMPACT_ATOMS: atom_id res chain seq x y z
N MET A 1 -10.16 20.25 -1.95
CA MET A 1 -11.33 21.13 -1.68
C MET A 1 -12.72 20.56 -2.06
N SER A 2 -12.92 19.28 -2.42
CA SER A 2 -14.25 18.79 -2.90
C SER A 2 -15.12 18.03 -1.88
N ALA A 3 -14.66 17.77 -0.65
CA ALA A 3 -15.42 17.00 0.34
C ALA A 3 -16.39 17.84 1.19
N LEU A 4 -16.11 19.13 1.41
CA LEU A 4 -16.99 20.03 2.18
C LEU A 4 -18.29 20.38 1.43
N TYR A 5 -18.28 20.38 0.09
CA TYR A 5 -19.47 20.66 -0.71
C TYR A 5 -20.51 19.52 -0.75
N ARG A 6 -20.16 18.30 -0.34
CA ARG A 6 -21.12 17.18 -0.33
C ARG A 6 -21.96 17.09 0.94
N ILE A 7 -21.63 17.84 1.99
CA ILE A 7 -22.45 17.87 3.20
C ILE A 7 -23.55 18.94 3.08
N GLU A 8 -23.32 20.05 2.37
CA GLU A 8 -24.33 21.10 2.20
C GLU A 8 -25.51 20.70 1.29
N SER A 9 -25.32 19.77 0.35
CA SER A 9 -26.40 19.30 -0.55
C SER A 9 -27.34 18.28 0.09
N HIS A 10 -26.96 17.64 1.21
CA HIS A 10 -27.83 16.69 1.92
C HIS A 10 -28.62 17.30 3.09
N PHE A 11 -28.23 18.48 3.59
CA PHE A 11 -28.93 19.13 4.71
C PHE A 11 -29.98 20.17 4.30
N ASN A 12 -30.16 20.44 3.00
CA ASN A 12 -31.16 21.37 2.46
C ASN A 12 -32.51 20.72 2.07
N LEU A 13 -32.72 19.44 2.42
CA LEU A 13 -34.09 18.91 2.47
C LEU A 13 -34.75 19.49 3.73
N PRO A 14 -35.89 20.21 3.61
CA PRO A 14 -36.55 20.74 4.78
C PRO A 14 -37.00 19.55 5.63
N PHE A 15 -36.38 19.37 6.80
CA PHE A 15 -36.73 18.38 7.84
C PHE A 15 -38.17 18.64 8.34
N ARG A 16 -39.18 18.36 7.50
CA ARG A 16 -40.58 18.72 7.74
C ARG A 16 -41.32 17.77 8.67
N CYS A 17 -40.74 16.63 9.04
CA CYS A 17 -41.32 15.80 10.10
C CYS A 17 -40.33 15.63 11.26
N ALA A 18 -40.84 15.85 12.48
CA ALA A 18 -40.07 15.72 13.72
C ALA A 18 -39.37 14.35 13.82
N ARG A 19 -39.99 13.30 13.25
CA ARG A 19 -39.44 11.94 13.21
C ARG A 19 -38.05 11.87 12.57
N TRP A 20 -37.84 12.45 11.39
CA TRP A 20 -36.53 12.42 10.72
C TRP A 20 -35.48 13.24 11.47
N ARG A 21 -35.87 14.36 12.10
CA ARG A 21 -34.98 15.12 12.97
C ARG A 21 -34.55 14.28 14.18
N THR A 22 -35.47 13.58 14.84
CA THR A 22 -35.16 12.68 15.96
C THR A 22 -34.21 11.57 15.53
N VAL A 23 -34.45 10.93 14.38
CA VAL A 23 -33.55 9.90 13.85
C VAL A 23 -32.17 10.48 13.56
N ALA A 24 -32.09 11.62 12.88
CA ALA A 24 -30.82 12.27 12.57
C ALA A 24 -30.02 12.61 13.84
N VAL A 25 -30.68 13.17 14.86
CA VAL A 25 -30.03 13.57 16.12
C VAL A 25 -29.60 12.36 16.96
N ASN A 26 -30.40 11.29 16.98
CA ASN A 26 -30.20 10.16 17.91
C ASN A 26 -29.49 8.95 17.31
N ALA A 27 -29.16 8.94 16.02
CA ALA A 27 -28.43 7.82 15.39
C ALA A 27 -26.91 8.09 15.41
N PRO A 28 -26.13 7.47 16.33
CA PRO A 28 -24.72 7.81 16.51
C PRO A 28 -23.86 7.52 15.26
N SER A 29 -24.26 6.54 14.46
CA SER A 29 -23.60 6.18 13.19
C SER A 29 -23.63 7.29 12.14
N LEU A 30 -24.55 8.26 12.24
CA LEU A 30 -24.56 9.43 11.35
C LEU A 30 -23.51 10.48 11.74
N TRP A 31 -22.93 10.35 12.94
CA TRP A 31 -21.98 11.28 13.51
C TRP A 31 -20.60 10.64 13.75
N SER A 32 -20.39 9.42 13.24
CA SER A 32 -19.14 8.69 13.43
C SER A 32 -18.01 9.20 12.54
N LYS A 33 -18.33 9.87 11.43
CA LYS A 33 -17.34 10.52 10.55
C LYS A 33 -17.11 11.96 11.00
N ILE A 34 -15.93 12.23 11.56
CA ILE A 34 -15.51 13.60 11.94
C ILE A 34 -14.37 14.02 11.03
N ILE A 35 -14.42 15.26 10.53
CA ILE A 35 -13.32 15.85 9.75
C ILE A 35 -12.72 16.98 10.58
N LEU A 36 -11.42 16.97 10.84
CA LEU A 36 -10.73 18.06 11.55
C LEU A 36 -9.89 18.90 10.56
N PRO A 37 -9.64 20.20 10.83
CA PRO A 37 -10.06 20.99 12.01
C PRO A 37 -11.55 21.38 12.02
N LEU A 38 -12.11 21.66 13.22
CA LEU A 38 -13.50 22.14 13.40
C LEU A 38 -13.61 23.28 14.42
N PRO A 39 -14.64 24.13 14.29
CA PRO A 39 -15.08 24.98 15.40
C PRO A 39 -15.45 24.14 16.64
N LEU A 40 -15.00 24.56 17.82
CA LEU A 40 -15.13 23.79 19.07
C LEU A 40 -16.58 23.37 19.39
N LYS A 41 -17.56 24.25 19.11
CA LYS A 41 -18.99 23.94 19.33
C LYS A 41 -19.46 22.79 18.44
N MET A 42 -19.01 22.76 17.18
CA MET A 42 -19.35 21.70 16.24
C MET A 42 -18.64 20.40 16.60
N PHE A 43 -17.36 20.46 16.95
CA PHE A 43 -16.61 19.30 17.43
C PHE A 43 -17.29 18.66 18.66
N LYS A 44 -17.63 19.45 19.69
CA LYS A 44 -18.34 18.96 20.87
C LYS A 44 -19.67 18.29 20.49
N LEU A 45 -20.45 18.92 19.61
CA LEU A 45 -21.73 18.37 19.15
C LEU A 45 -21.55 17.00 18.47
N LEU A 46 -20.60 16.87 17.54
CA LEU A 46 -20.33 15.61 16.83
C LEU A 46 -19.80 14.54 17.80
N ARG A 47 -18.83 14.91 18.63
CA ARG A 47 -18.25 14.04 19.66
C ARG A 47 -19.33 13.48 20.58
N ASP A 48 -20.22 14.33 21.08
CA ASP A 48 -21.23 13.94 22.06
C ASP A 48 -22.33 13.07 21.41
N ARG A 49 -22.72 13.36 20.16
CA ARG A 49 -23.72 12.56 19.41
C ARG A 49 -23.20 11.22 18.90
N SER A 50 -21.89 11.10 18.70
CA SER A 50 -21.29 9.85 18.25
C SER A 50 -21.24 8.78 19.34
N VAL A 51 -21.46 9.10 20.61
CA VAL A 51 -21.42 8.11 21.70
C VAL A 51 -22.62 7.14 21.58
N PRO A 52 -22.42 5.81 21.70
CA PRO A 52 -21.19 5.09 22.04
C PRO A 52 -20.41 4.52 20.83
N ALA A 53 -20.73 4.93 19.60
CA ALA A 53 -20.12 4.35 18.40
C ALA A 53 -18.59 4.58 18.33
N SER A 54 -17.90 3.64 17.69
CA SER A 54 -16.53 3.82 17.22
C SER A 54 -16.49 4.92 16.15
N LEU A 55 -15.38 5.65 16.09
CA LEU A 55 -15.24 6.82 15.24
C LEU A 55 -14.37 6.53 14.01
N ASP A 56 -14.85 6.99 12.86
CA ASP A 56 -14.05 7.15 11.66
C ASP A 56 -13.59 8.59 11.60
N LEU A 57 -12.31 8.81 11.85
CA LEU A 57 -11.77 10.15 11.89
C LEU A 57 -10.96 10.41 10.62
N ASP A 58 -11.37 11.43 9.90
CA ASP A 58 -10.68 11.94 8.73
C ASP A 58 -9.99 13.25 9.17
N VAL A 59 -8.75 13.15 9.64
CA VAL A 59 -8.00 14.33 10.10
C VAL A 59 -7.32 14.93 8.87
N PHE A 60 -7.91 16.00 8.36
CA PHE A 60 -7.35 16.73 7.24
C PHE A 60 -6.43 17.83 7.78
N VAL A 61 -5.12 17.57 7.78
CA VAL A 61 -4.13 18.58 8.16
C VAL A 61 -3.69 19.35 6.91
N SER A 62 -4.49 20.33 6.49
CA SER A 62 -4.19 21.14 5.29
C SER A 62 -3.16 22.24 5.58
N TYR A 63 -2.05 22.26 4.83
CA TYR A 63 -0.96 23.24 5.04
C TYR A 63 -1.43 24.68 5.04
N GLU A 64 -2.24 25.00 4.04
CA GLU A 64 -2.72 26.34 3.76
C GLU A 64 -3.51 26.90 4.95
N LEU A 65 -4.04 26.02 5.82
CA LEU A 65 -4.77 26.39 7.02
C LEU A 65 -3.87 26.50 8.26
N PHE A 66 -2.72 25.82 8.31
CA PHE A 66 -1.87 25.72 9.50
C PHE A 66 -0.62 26.61 9.48
N GLU A 67 -0.04 26.94 8.32
CA GLU A 67 1.12 27.85 8.21
C GLU A 67 0.92 29.24 8.86
N ARG A 68 -0.32 29.61 9.18
CA ARG A 68 -0.68 30.93 9.69
C ARG A 68 -1.36 30.92 11.06
N ASP A 69 -1.56 29.75 11.69
CA ASP A 69 -2.42 29.64 12.86
C ASP A 69 -2.01 28.50 13.82
N ASP A 70 -1.02 28.76 14.68
CA ASP A 70 -0.62 27.86 15.79
C ASP A 70 -1.80 27.49 16.70
N ASP A 71 -2.78 28.39 16.87
CA ASP A 71 -3.97 28.12 17.68
C ASP A 71 -4.84 27.06 17.01
N LEU A 72 -4.90 27.02 15.67
CA LEU A 72 -5.61 25.98 14.93
C LEU A 72 -4.95 24.61 15.11
N ILE A 73 -3.61 24.53 15.07
CA ILE A 73 -2.83 23.30 15.32
C ILE A 73 -3.17 22.79 16.72
N SER A 74 -3.00 23.66 17.72
CA SER A 74 -3.24 23.34 19.13
C SER A 74 -4.68 22.88 19.38
N ARG A 75 -5.67 23.61 18.85
CA ARG A 75 -7.10 23.24 18.94
C ARG A 75 -7.42 21.90 18.26
N THR A 76 -6.76 21.60 17.15
CA THR A 76 -6.94 20.34 16.42
C THR A 76 -6.39 19.19 17.23
N GLY A 77 -5.17 19.36 17.75
CA GLY A 77 -4.51 18.37 18.59
C GLY A 77 -5.28 18.11 19.88
N ASP A 78 -5.80 19.16 20.52
CA ASP A 78 -6.68 19.03 21.68
C ASP A 78 -7.98 18.33 21.32
N SER A 79 -8.64 18.68 20.22
CA SER A 79 -9.85 17.99 19.77
C SER A 79 -9.58 16.49 19.58
N LEU A 80 -8.48 16.15 18.92
CA LEU A 80 -8.06 14.78 18.68
C LEU A 80 -7.82 14.03 20.00
N ARG A 81 -7.07 14.61 20.95
CA ARG A 81 -6.81 14.03 22.29
C ARG A 81 -8.09 13.60 23.02
N HIS A 82 -9.20 14.31 22.84
CA HIS A 82 -10.48 13.98 23.49
C HIS A 82 -11.19 12.75 22.89
N ILE A 83 -10.81 12.31 21.69
CA ILE A 83 -11.47 11.21 20.98
C ILE A 83 -10.53 10.05 20.63
N VAL A 84 -9.20 10.22 20.75
CA VAL A 84 -8.16 9.21 20.43
C VAL A 84 -8.55 7.77 20.82
N PRO A 85 -9.00 7.46 22.05
CA PRO A 85 -9.29 6.08 22.45
C PRO A 85 -10.43 5.41 21.65
N ARG A 86 -11.28 6.20 20.97
CA ARG A 86 -12.45 5.73 20.20
C ARG A 86 -12.24 5.74 18.69
N VAL A 87 -11.11 6.27 18.22
CA VAL A 87 -10.82 6.36 16.78
C VAL A 87 -10.46 4.98 16.27
N SER A 88 -11.30 4.41 15.40
CA SER A 88 -11.07 3.10 14.78
C SER A 88 -10.38 3.19 13.42
N ARG A 89 -10.60 4.30 12.71
CA ARG A 89 -9.95 4.63 11.43
C ARG A 89 -9.45 6.06 11.50
N LEU A 90 -8.20 6.27 11.12
CA LEU A 90 -7.56 7.59 11.08
C LEU A 90 -6.99 7.80 9.68
N HIS A 91 -7.39 8.89 9.02
CA HIS A 91 -6.73 9.40 7.83
C HIS A 91 -5.99 10.68 8.21
N VAL A 92 -4.70 10.76 7.94
CA VAL A 92 -3.87 11.95 8.09
C VAL A 92 -3.35 12.35 6.72
N ARG A 93 -3.83 13.49 6.18
CA ARG A 93 -3.20 14.09 5.00
C ARG A 93 -2.24 15.17 5.46
N HIS A 94 -1.02 15.12 4.97
CA HIS A 94 0.05 16.02 5.38
C HIS A 94 0.80 16.68 4.20
N PRO A 95 0.96 18.00 4.26
CA PRO A 95 1.90 18.75 3.43
C PRO A 95 3.34 18.76 4.00
N ALA A 96 4.27 18.00 3.43
CA ALA A 96 5.75 18.10 3.37
C ALA A 96 6.62 18.56 4.57
N ASP A 97 6.12 19.32 5.54
CA ASP A 97 6.93 19.99 6.53
C ASP A 97 7.07 19.21 7.84
N ASN A 98 8.01 19.67 8.66
CA ASN A 98 8.32 19.07 9.95
C ASN A 98 7.20 19.26 11.01
N GLN A 99 6.16 20.07 10.71
CA GLN A 99 5.11 20.37 11.69
C GLN A 99 4.21 19.17 11.99
N MET A 100 4.05 18.19 11.08
CA MET A 100 3.35 16.95 11.44
C MET A 100 4.07 16.19 12.54
N ASN A 101 5.39 16.14 12.48
CA ASN A 101 6.16 15.44 13.49
C ASN A 101 6.00 16.11 14.85
N ASP A 102 6.02 17.43 14.86
CA ASP A 102 5.75 18.21 16.07
C ASP A 102 4.29 18.06 16.52
N PHE A 103 3.32 18.04 15.60
CA PHE A 103 1.89 17.88 15.90
C PHE A 103 1.58 16.50 16.48
N LEU A 104 1.96 15.42 15.77
CA LEU A 104 1.77 14.06 16.23
C LEU A 104 2.56 13.82 17.50
N GLY A 105 3.83 14.24 17.56
CA GLY A 105 4.68 14.10 18.74
C GLY A 105 4.11 14.80 19.97
N SER A 106 3.74 16.09 19.84
CA SER A 106 3.26 16.90 20.96
C SER A 106 1.82 16.56 21.38
N HIS A 107 0.93 16.28 20.43
CA HIS A 107 -0.49 16.08 20.75
C HIS A 107 -0.88 14.62 20.95
N ILE A 108 -0.18 13.69 20.33
CA ILE A 108 -0.65 12.31 20.19
C ILE A 108 0.40 11.27 20.61
N GLY A 109 1.69 11.55 20.50
CA GLY A 109 2.76 10.54 20.62
C GLY A 109 2.77 9.76 21.94
N GLN A 110 2.20 10.34 23.01
CA GLN A 110 2.08 9.71 24.32
C GLN A 110 0.72 9.07 24.61
N LYS A 111 -0.24 9.16 23.68
CA LYS A 111 -1.60 8.63 23.84
C LYS A 111 -1.75 7.32 23.09
N GLU A 112 -2.39 6.37 23.75
CA GLU A 112 -2.74 5.09 23.14
C GLU A 112 -4.00 5.23 22.30
N PHE A 113 -3.90 4.86 21.02
CA PHE A 113 -5.06 4.62 20.18
C PHE A 113 -5.60 3.21 20.40
N SER A 114 -6.30 3.02 21.51
CA SER A 114 -6.78 1.70 21.94
C SER A 114 -7.83 1.06 21.02
N SER A 115 -8.40 1.81 20.07
CA SER A 115 -9.38 1.30 19.10
C SER A 115 -8.89 1.36 17.64
N LEU A 116 -7.73 1.94 17.35
CA LEU A 116 -7.31 2.20 15.97
C LEU A 116 -6.90 0.91 15.27
N THR A 117 -7.59 0.59 14.19
CA THR A 117 -7.37 -0.62 13.38
C THR A 117 -6.90 -0.32 11.97
N SER A 118 -7.19 0.88 11.45
CA SER A 118 -6.78 1.33 10.12
C SER A 118 -6.19 2.74 10.19
N LEU A 119 -5.02 2.92 9.59
CA LEU A 119 -4.35 4.20 9.47
C LEU A 119 -4.02 4.46 8.01
N GLU A 120 -4.34 5.64 7.52
CA GLU A 120 -3.97 6.15 6.21
C GLU A 120 -3.15 7.43 6.42
N VAL A 121 -1.93 7.50 5.91
CA VAL A 121 -1.04 8.66 6.03
C VAL A 121 -0.53 9.02 4.66
N ASP A 122 -0.73 10.29 4.28
CA ASP A 122 -0.28 10.87 3.03
C ASP A 122 0.72 11.99 3.35
N GLU A 123 2.01 11.74 3.14
CA GLU A 123 3.14 12.66 3.36
C GLU A 123 3.61 13.21 2.02
N SER A 124 3.44 14.52 1.79
CA SER A 124 3.91 15.11 0.53
C SER A 124 5.44 15.26 0.45
N GLU A 125 5.96 15.28 -0.76
CA GLU A 125 7.35 14.92 -1.10
C GLU A 125 8.39 16.06 -1.00
N ILE A 126 7.99 17.28 -0.66
CA ILE A 126 8.60 18.48 -1.24
C ILE A 126 9.97 18.91 -0.65
N GLU A 127 10.47 18.38 0.49
CA GLU A 127 11.71 18.95 1.09
C GLU A 127 12.80 17.95 1.55
N ASP A 128 14.06 18.31 1.30
CA ASP A 128 15.29 17.59 1.66
C ASP A 128 15.73 17.78 3.13
N ASP A 129 15.09 18.66 3.90
CA ASP A 129 15.50 18.96 5.28
C ASP A 129 14.88 17.96 6.28
N ILE A 130 15.37 16.72 6.21
CA ILE A 130 14.86 15.58 6.97
C ILE A 130 15.40 15.63 8.39
N ARG A 131 14.53 15.97 9.34
CA ARG A 131 14.75 15.60 10.74
C ARG A 131 14.19 14.20 10.97
N GLU A 132 15.01 13.32 11.55
CA GLU A 132 14.54 12.01 12.01
C GLU A 132 13.38 12.21 12.99
N ALA A 133 12.28 11.50 12.76
CA ALA A 133 11.12 11.59 13.63
C ALA A 133 11.43 11.00 15.00
N VAL A 134 11.04 11.72 16.05
CA VAL A 134 11.40 11.41 17.45
C VAL A 134 10.27 10.66 18.18
N TYR A 135 9.24 10.16 17.48
CA TYR A 135 8.09 9.49 18.12
C TYR A 135 7.65 8.22 17.39
N VAL A 136 7.01 7.34 18.16
CA VAL A 136 6.35 6.12 17.69
C VAL A 136 4.90 6.19 18.14
N LEU A 137 3.95 6.00 17.22
CA LEU A 137 2.53 6.02 17.56
C LEU A 137 2.13 4.74 18.31
N ASN A 138 1.60 4.90 19.53
CA ASN A 138 1.08 3.78 20.31
C ASN A 138 -0.28 3.31 19.75
N THR A 139 -0.24 2.36 18.82
CA THR A 139 -1.40 1.85 18.07
C THR A 139 -1.47 0.32 18.16
N PRO A 140 -1.74 -0.24 19.36
CA PRO A 140 -1.56 -1.67 19.63
C PRO A 140 -2.48 -2.59 18.82
N LEU A 141 -3.62 -2.06 18.36
CA LEU A 141 -4.61 -2.78 17.55
C LEU A 141 -4.52 -2.48 16.05
N LEU A 142 -3.49 -1.77 15.59
CA LEU A 142 -3.33 -1.42 14.18
C LEU A 142 -3.15 -2.69 13.34
N ARG A 143 -3.97 -2.81 12.29
CA ARG A 143 -3.97 -3.95 11.37
C ARG A 143 -3.79 -3.53 9.92
N LYS A 144 -4.29 -2.35 9.57
CA LYS A 144 -4.24 -1.82 8.20
C LYS A 144 -3.46 -0.52 8.17
N LEU A 145 -2.47 -0.44 7.28
CA LEU A 145 -1.69 0.76 7.03
C LEU A 145 -1.71 1.06 5.53
N ALA A 146 -2.18 2.24 5.15
CA ALA A 146 -1.96 2.82 3.83
C ALA A 146 -1.02 4.02 4.01
N PHE A 147 0.14 3.97 3.38
CA PHE A 147 1.18 4.97 3.58
C PHE A 147 1.68 5.49 2.24
N PHE A 148 1.52 6.78 2.01
CA PHE A 148 1.98 7.50 0.83
C PHE A 148 3.10 8.43 1.29
N GLY A 149 4.35 8.19 0.88
CA GLY A 149 5.50 8.99 1.31
C GLY A 149 6.81 8.21 1.44
N ARG A 150 7.72 8.72 2.29
CA ARG A 150 9.08 8.14 2.46
C ARG A 150 9.09 6.94 3.40
N THR A 151 9.76 5.87 3.03
CA THR A 151 9.80 4.61 3.80
C THR A 151 10.52 4.73 5.14
N SER A 152 11.44 5.68 5.29
CA SER A 152 12.09 5.99 6.58
C SER A 152 11.09 6.41 7.66
N SER A 153 9.96 7.04 7.27
CA SER A 153 8.86 7.41 8.16
C SER A 153 8.11 6.19 8.72
N LEU A 154 8.22 5.01 8.11
CA LEU A 154 7.51 3.81 8.57
C LEU A 154 7.97 3.32 9.95
N SER A 155 9.19 3.69 10.36
CA SER A 155 9.72 3.42 11.70
C SER A 155 8.85 3.99 12.84
N ARG A 156 7.96 4.93 12.54
CA ARG A 156 7.02 5.55 13.49
C ARG A 156 5.84 4.67 13.85
N PHE A 157 5.60 3.58 13.12
CA PHE A 157 4.42 2.72 13.30
C PHE A 157 4.82 1.33 13.82
N PRO A 158 4.03 0.74 14.73
CA PRO A 158 4.23 -0.64 15.15
C PRO A 158 3.76 -1.58 14.04
N LEU A 159 4.71 -2.14 13.28
CA LEU A 159 4.40 -2.95 12.10
C LEU A 159 4.05 -4.42 12.41
N ALA A 160 4.41 -4.90 13.61
CA ALA A 160 4.36 -6.33 13.95
C ALA A 160 2.95 -6.98 13.91
N ASN A 161 1.88 -6.18 14.02
CA ASN A 161 0.49 -6.64 14.01
C ASN A 161 -0.25 -6.36 12.69
N LEU A 162 0.43 -5.79 11.69
CA LEU A 162 -0.20 -5.45 10.42
C LEU A 162 -0.56 -6.70 9.64
N THR A 163 -1.79 -6.72 9.12
CA THR A 163 -2.34 -7.73 8.22
C THR A 163 -2.48 -7.20 6.81
N ASP A 164 -2.69 -5.89 6.65
CA ASP A 164 -2.83 -5.25 5.35
C ASP A 164 -1.91 -4.03 5.31
N MET A 165 -1.04 -3.96 4.31
CA MET A 165 -0.19 -2.80 4.09
C MET A 165 -0.24 -2.40 2.62
N THR A 166 -0.50 -1.13 2.38
CA THR A 166 -0.41 -0.48 1.07
C THR A 166 0.62 0.63 1.16
N LEU A 167 1.59 0.61 0.25
CA LEU A 167 2.60 1.64 0.13
C LEU A 167 2.50 2.32 -1.22
N ASP A 168 2.67 3.62 -1.20
CA ASP A 168 2.92 4.46 -2.34
C ASP A 168 4.18 5.23 -1.99
N ALA A 169 5.33 4.66 -2.38
CA ALA A 169 6.62 5.07 -1.86
C ALA A 169 7.53 5.39 -3.02
N MET A 170 8.06 6.62 -3.05
CA MET A 170 8.85 7.12 -4.17
C MET A 170 10.02 6.24 -4.58
N SER A 171 10.67 5.56 -3.66
CA SER A 171 11.74 4.62 -4.00
C SER A 171 11.86 3.50 -2.99
N LEU A 172 11.91 2.27 -3.49
CA LEU A 172 12.10 1.08 -2.68
C LEU A 172 13.02 0.09 -3.40
N SER A 173 14.19 -0.16 -2.81
CA SER A 173 15.06 -1.27 -3.22
C SER A 173 14.49 -2.62 -2.74
N GLY A 174 14.87 -3.73 -3.38
CA GLY A 174 14.49 -5.07 -2.92
C GLY A 174 14.92 -5.35 -1.48
N LEU A 175 16.06 -4.80 -1.04
CA LEU A 175 16.53 -4.88 0.34
C LEU A 175 15.58 -4.19 1.33
N GLU A 176 15.10 -3.00 1.00
CA GLU A 176 14.17 -2.25 1.87
C GLU A 176 12.81 -2.95 1.94
N ILE A 177 12.33 -3.47 0.81
CA ILE A 177 11.12 -4.30 0.76
C ILE A 177 11.27 -5.51 1.69
N LEU A 178 12.37 -6.25 1.59
CA LEU A 178 12.63 -7.41 2.45
C LEU A 178 12.74 -7.03 3.94
N LYS A 179 13.42 -5.93 4.28
CA LYS A 179 13.47 -5.42 5.65
C LYS A 179 12.07 -5.12 6.18
N LEU A 180 11.23 -4.47 5.38
CA LEU A 180 9.86 -4.14 5.76
C LEU A 180 8.99 -5.39 5.95
N LEU A 181 9.09 -6.35 5.03
CA LEU A 181 8.40 -7.63 5.13
C LEU A 181 8.85 -8.41 6.38
N SER A 182 10.14 -8.36 6.73
CA SER A 182 10.66 -9.00 7.95
C SER A 182 10.07 -8.39 9.23
N ALA A 183 9.72 -7.10 9.21
CA ALA A 183 9.09 -6.40 10.32
C ALA A 183 7.57 -6.64 10.42
N THR A 184 6.97 -7.32 9.45
CA THR A 184 5.51 -7.55 9.31
C THR A 184 5.18 -9.05 9.18
N PRO A 185 5.53 -9.90 10.16
CA PRO A 185 5.38 -11.36 10.03
C PRO A 185 3.92 -11.85 9.93
N ARG A 186 2.94 -10.98 10.20
CA ARG A 186 1.50 -11.30 10.16
C ARG A 186 0.77 -10.81 8.90
N LEU A 187 1.53 -10.32 7.93
CA LEU A 187 0.98 -9.71 6.73
C LEU A 187 0.20 -10.73 5.90
N GLU A 188 -1.06 -10.40 5.58
CA GLU A 188 -1.94 -11.16 4.68
C GLU A 188 -1.96 -10.52 3.29
N CYS A 189 -1.95 -9.19 3.21
CA CYS A 189 -2.00 -8.42 1.99
C CYS A 189 -0.90 -7.35 1.97
N PHE A 190 -0.07 -7.34 0.93
CA PHE A 190 0.92 -6.30 0.69
C PHE A 190 0.82 -5.76 -0.72
N ASP A 191 0.62 -4.45 -0.86
CA ASP A 191 0.53 -3.77 -2.15
C ASP A 191 1.52 -2.59 -2.18
N ILE A 192 2.39 -2.52 -3.18
CA ILE A 192 3.19 -1.33 -3.53
C ILE A 192 2.61 -0.76 -4.83
N VAL A 193 2.16 0.48 -4.82
CA VAL A 193 1.37 1.09 -5.91
C VAL A 193 2.23 1.89 -6.89
N TYR A 194 3.22 2.61 -6.38
CA TYR A 194 4.15 3.42 -7.15
C TYR A 194 5.49 3.41 -6.43
N GLY A 195 6.57 3.38 -7.20
CA GLY A 195 7.92 3.54 -6.68
C GLY A 195 8.98 3.47 -7.79
N ASP A 196 9.84 4.46 -7.83
CA ASP A 196 11.06 4.43 -8.63
C ASP A 196 11.96 3.32 -8.08
N VAL A 197 12.34 2.39 -8.95
CA VAL A 197 13.20 1.29 -8.53
C VAL A 197 14.64 1.78 -8.44
N VAL A 198 15.23 1.60 -7.27
CA VAL A 198 16.66 1.86 -7.04
C VAL A 198 17.36 0.51 -6.96
N CYS A 199 18.39 0.32 -7.80
CA CYS A 199 19.24 -0.87 -7.73
C CYS A 199 19.83 -1.01 -6.33
N SER A 200 19.67 -2.19 -5.73
CA SER A 200 20.31 -2.51 -4.47
C SER A 200 21.83 -2.67 -4.65
N ASP A 201 22.60 -2.39 -3.61
CA ASP A 201 24.01 -2.75 -3.57
C ASP A 201 24.15 -4.27 -3.35
N ASP A 202 24.58 -4.98 -4.41
CA ASP A 202 24.82 -6.42 -4.46
C ASP A 202 25.71 -6.96 -3.33
N THR A 203 26.49 -6.10 -2.68
CA THR A 203 27.39 -6.50 -1.60
C THR A 203 26.68 -6.71 -0.27
N ILE A 204 25.45 -6.21 -0.12
CA ILE A 204 24.70 -6.28 1.14
C ILE A 204 23.90 -7.59 1.19
N PRO A 205 24.12 -8.45 2.21
CA PRO A 205 23.37 -9.69 2.35
C PRO A 205 21.89 -9.40 2.62
N LEU A 206 21.02 -10.05 1.83
CA LEU A 206 19.56 -9.93 1.96
C LEU A 206 19.04 -10.93 3.01
N PRO A 207 18.08 -10.53 3.87
CA PRO A 207 17.48 -11.43 4.84
C PRO A 207 16.49 -12.39 4.16
N ASN A 208 16.45 -13.64 4.61
CA ASN A 208 15.36 -14.55 4.24
C ASN A 208 14.11 -14.18 5.05
N VAL A 209 12.97 -14.03 4.35
CA VAL A 209 11.73 -13.54 4.94
C VAL A 209 10.63 -14.58 4.74
N SER A 210 10.03 -15.02 5.84
CA SER A 210 8.93 -15.98 5.82
C SER A 210 7.62 -15.29 6.19
N LEU A 211 6.63 -15.36 5.30
CA LEU A 211 5.32 -14.71 5.46
C LEU A 211 4.19 -15.76 5.43
N PRO A 212 4.05 -16.59 6.48
CA PRO A 212 3.19 -17.78 6.45
C PRO A 212 1.68 -17.48 6.32
N LEU A 213 1.27 -16.23 6.53
CA LEU A 213 -0.12 -15.79 6.41
C LEU A 213 -0.41 -15.04 5.11
N LEU A 214 0.60 -14.83 4.26
CA LEU A 214 0.46 -14.04 3.05
C LEU A 214 -0.54 -14.70 2.10
N ARG A 215 -1.51 -13.90 1.66
CA ARG A 215 -2.50 -14.25 0.65
C ARG A 215 -2.29 -13.49 -0.63
N ARG A 216 -1.81 -12.25 -0.54
CA ARG A 216 -1.61 -11.38 -1.71
C ARG A 216 -0.34 -10.55 -1.54
N LEU A 217 0.50 -10.60 -2.57
CA LEU A 217 1.62 -9.69 -2.78
C LEU A 217 1.43 -9.01 -4.14
N ALA A 218 1.39 -7.69 -4.17
CA ALA A 218 1.40 -6.91 -5.40
C ALA A 218 2.49 -5.85 -5.34
N ILE A 219 3.41 -5.83 -6.30
CA ILE A 219 4.46 -4.80 -6.37
C ILE A 219 4.43 -4.21 -7.77
N ILE A 220 3.99 -2.96 -7.86
CA ILE A 220 4.00 -2.21 -9.10
C ILE A 220 5.39 -1.62 -9.26
N GLU A 221 6.06 -1.99 -10.35
CA GLU A 221 7.39 -1.53 -10.78
C GLU A 221 8.55 -2.12 -9.97
N LEU A 222 9.23 -3.09 -10.58
CA LEU A 222 10.42 -3.75 -10.03
C LEU A 222 11.37 -4.14 -11.16
N LEU A 223 12.67 -3.92 -11.01
CA LEU A 223 13.63 -4.42 -11.98
C LEU A 223 13.64 -5.95 -11.97
N THR A 224 13.84 -6.58 -13.13
CA THR A 224 13.81 -8.05 -13.26
C THR A 224 14.78 -8.79 -12.33
N ASP A 225 15.96 -8.22 -12.07
CA ASP A 225 16.95 -8.78 -11.13
C ASP A 225 16.56 -8.58 -9.67
N GLU A 226 16.03 -7.41 -9.30
CA GLU A 226 15.45 -7.16 -7.99
C GLU A 226 14.25 -8.09 -7.71
N ALA A 227 13.42 -8.36 -8.73
CA ALA A 227 12.31 -9.30 -8.64
C ALA A 227 12.79 -10.73 -8.40
N ASP A 228 13.81 -11.19 -9.11
CA ASP A 228 14.40 -12.51 -8.91
C ASP A 228 15.00 -12.65 -7.51
N ARG A 229 15.77 -11.64 -7.05
CA ARG A 229 16.33 -11.59 -5.70
C ARG A 229 15.24 -11.60 -4.64
N LEU A 230 14.22 -10.78 -4.80
CA LEU A 230 13.09 -10.73 -3.88
C LEU A 230 12.44 -12.11 -3.75
N LEU A 231 12.12 -12.76 -4.88
CA LEU A 231 11.50 -14.09 -4.89
C LEU A 231 12.41 -15.17 -4.30
N TYR A 232 13.72 -15.07 -4.48
CA TYR A 232 14.68 -16.00 -3.90
C TYR A 232 14.71 -15.94 -2.37
N HIS A 233 14.57 -14.75 -1.80
CA HIS A 233 14.61 -14.52 -0.35
C HIS A 233 13.24 -14.61 0.33
N LEU A 234 12.15 -14.77 -0.43
CA LEU A 234 10.79 -14.75 0.07
C LEU A 234 10.19 -16.15 0.15
N GLU A 235 9.90 -16.60 1.37
CA GLU A 235 9.13 -17.82 1.62
C GLU A 235 7.65 -17.47 1.80
N VAL A 236 6.84 -17.77 0.77
CA VAL A 236 5.40 -17.56 0.79
C VAL A 236 4.61 -18.88 0.81
N PRO A 237 3.39 -18.89 1.38
CA PRO A 237 2.49 -20.01 1.28
C PRO A 237 2.18 -20.38 -0.17
N PRO A 238 2.00 -21.67 -0.49
CA PRO A 238 1.45 -22.12 -1.76
C PRO A 238 0.18 -21.38 -2.19
N SER A 239 -0.67 -20.97 -1.25
CA SER A 239 -1.93 -20.28 -1.53
C SER A 239 -1.79 -18.77 -1.75
N ALA A 240 -0.58 -18.22 -1.77
CA ALA A 240 -0.36 -16.78 -1.91
C ALA A 240 -0.38 -16.39 -3.40
N HIS A 241 -1.20 -15.40 -3.75
CA HIS A 241 -1.23 -14.81 -5.09
C HIS A 241 -0.17 -13.71 -5.20
N LEU A 242 0.82 -13.92 -6.08
CA LEU A 242 1.90 -12.96 -6.31
C LEU A 242 1.69 -12.25 -7.66
N LYS A 243 1.73 -10.93 -7.64
CA LYS A 243 1.63 -10.09 -8.84
C LYS A 243 2.74 -9.05 -8.86
N LEU A 244 3.70 -9.21 -9.76
CA LEU A 244 4.83 -8.30 -9.88
C LEU A 244 4.76 -7.60 -11.23
N TRP A 245 4.90 -6.28 -11.25
CA TRP A 245 5.07 -5.54 -12.49
C TRP A 245 6.54 -5.28 -12.65
N VAL A 246 7.15 -5.89 -13.65
CA VAL A 246 8.59 -5.89 -13.84
C VAL A 246 8.98 -5.04 -15.05
N SER A 247 10.09 -4.32 -14.91
CA SER A 247 10.72 -3.53 -15.96
C SER A 247 12.13 -4.06 -16.26
N ASN A 248 12.54 -3.90 -17.52
CA ASN A 248 13.87 -4.26 -17.98
C ASN A 248 14.67 -2.98 -18.17
N ASP A 249 15.76 -2.82 -17.44
CA ASP A 249 16.67 -1.68 -17.56
C ASP A 249 17.70 -1.85 -18.70
N GLY A 250 17.74 -3.02 -19.34
CA GLY A 250 18.66 -3.38 -20.41
C GLY A 250 20.07 -3.73 -19.93
N HIS A 251 20.32 -3.79 -18.63
CA HIS A 251 21.67 -3.94 -18.08
C HIS A 251 21.99 -5.33 -17.54
N SER A 252 21.02 -6.08 -17.00
CA SER A 252 21.30 -7.37 -16.35
C SER A 252 20.54 -8.54 -16.96
N THR A 253 19.21 -8.52 -16.89
CA THR A 253 18.35 -9.68 -17.13
C THR A 253 17.22 -9.30 -18.08
N THR A 254 17.05 -10.07 -19.16
CA THR A 254 15.86 -9.91 -20.00
C THR A 254 14.62 -10.43 -19.28
N ILE A 255 13.44 -9.94 -19.65
CA ILE A 255 12.17 -10.46 -19.11
C ILE A 255 12.06 -11.97 -19.35
N GLU A 256 12.49 -12.44 -20.52
CA GLU A 256 12.51 -13.86 -20.87
C GLU A 256 13.45 -14.66 -19.98
N ASP A 257 14.62 -14.13 -19.66
CA ASP A 257 15.55 -14.79 -18.74
C ASP A 257 15.00 -14.88 -17.32
N PHE A 258 14.32 -13.83 -16.85
CA PHE A 258 13.64 -13.81 -15.57
C PHE A 258 12.51 -14.85 -15.51
N ILE A 259 11.58 -14.82 -16.47
CA ILE A 259 10.47 -15.79 -16.54
C ILE A 259 11.02 -17.22 -16.70
N GLY A 260 12.03 -17.40 -17.55
CA GLY A 260 12.70 -18.66 -17.83
C GLY A 260 13.21 -19.38 -16.59
N ARG A 261 13.88 -18.67 -15.68
CA ARG A 261 14.38 -19.24 -14.41
C ARG A 261 13.29 -19.85 -13.54
N HIS A 262 12.07 -19.30 -13.61
CA HIS A 262 10.95 -19.76 -12.81
C HIS A 262 10.09 -20.83 -13.51
N MET A 263 10.25 -21.09 -14.81
CA MET A 263 9.45 -22.07 -15.56
C MET A 263 9.62 -23.51 -15.06
N ALA A 264 10.80 -23.88 -14.57
CA ALA A 264 11.08 -25.24 -14.09
C ALA A 264 10.22 -25.67 -12.88
N THR A 265 9.72 -24.72 -12.09
CA THR A 265 8.92 -25.00 -10.88
C THR A 265 7.41 -24.95 -11.12
N HIS A 266 6.98 -24.66 -12.35
CA HIS A 266 5.58 -24.44 -12.71
C HIS A 266 5.12 -25.44 -13.77
N TYR A 267 3.80 -25.69 -13.84
CA TYR A 267 3.25 -26.67 -14.79
C TYR A 267 2.78 -26.06 -16.09
N GLY A 268 2.62 -24.75 -16.16
CA GLY A 268 2.23 -24.09 -17.39
C GLY A 268 2.49 -22.60 -17.39
N LEU A 269 2.47 -22.04 -18.59
CA LEU A 269 2.73 -20.62 -18.84
C LEU A 269 1.55 -20.06 -19.64
N LYS A 270 1.04 -18.93 -19.20
CA LYS A 270 0.03 -18.16 -19.92
C LYS A 270 0.60 -16.80 -20.29
N ILE A 271 0.46 -16.41 -21.54
CA ILE A 271 0.92 -15.12 -22.06
C ILE A 271 -0.28 -14.38 -22.64
N PHE A 272 -0.53 -13.16 -22.17
CA PHE A 272 -1.62 -12.30 -22.61
C PHE A 272 -1.06 -10.93 -23.03
N VAL A 273 -1.50 -10.37 -24.16
CA VAL A 273 -1.14 -8.99 -24.56
C VAL A 273 -2.24 -8.02 -24.09
N GLU A 274 -1.84 -6.83 -23.64
CA GLU A 274 -2.68 -5.70 -23.16
C GLU A 274 -3.15 -5.73 -21.68
N PRO A 275 -2.25 -5.48 -20.70
CA PRO A 275 -0.80 -5.35 -20.83
C PRO A 275 -0.13 -6.71 -21.00
N LEU A 276 1.09 -6.74 -21.55
CA LEU A 276 1.85 -7.98 -21.67
C LEU A 276 2.04 -8.59 -20.27
N THR A 277 1.41 -9.74 -20.06
CA THR A 277 1.36 -10.44 -18.78
C THR A 277 1.75 -11.90 -18.99
N PHE A 278 2.72 -12.34 -18.20
CA PHE A 278 3.14 -13.72 -18.08
C PHE A 278 2.60 -14.28 -16.77
N THR A 279 1.79 -15.33 -16.83
CA THR A 279 1.31 -16.04 -15.65
C THR A 279 1.90 -17.44 -15.64
N LEU A 280 2.75 -17.72 -14.65
CA LEU A 280 3.24 -19.06 -14.37
C LEU A 280 2.21 -19.79 -13.53
N MET A 281 1.64 -20.84 -14.12
CA MET A 281 0.57 -21.61 -13.53
C MET A 281 1.12 -22.72 -12.63
N SER A 282 0.52 -22.92 -11.45
CA SER A 282 0.90 -23.98 -10.51
C SER A 282 -0.22 -25.02 -10.28
N LYS A 283 0.16 -26.31 -10.13
CA LYS A 283 -0.82 -27.39 -9.88
C LYS A 283 -1.30 -27.42 -8.44
N CYS A 284 -0.42 -27.00 -7.54
CA CYS A 284 -0.59 -27.14 -6.09
C CYS A 284 -0.46 -25.79 -5.36
N LYS A 285 -0.14 -24.72 -6.09
CA LYS A 285 0.00 -23.36 -5.59
C LYS A 285 -0.94 -22.45 -6.39
N GLU A 286 -1.19 -21.26 -5.88
CA GLU A 286 -1.71 -20.14 -6.67
C GLU A 286 -0.69 -19.76 -7.75
N ASP A 287 -1.21 -19.14 -8.80
CA ASP A 287 -0.41 -18.71 -9.95
C ASP A 287 0.42 -17.46 -9.60
N ILE A 288 1.60 -17.35 -10.20
CA ILE A 288 2.44 -16.15 -10.13
C ILE A 288 2.27 -15.37 -11.41
N SER A 289 1.89 -14.10 -11.30
CA SER A 289 1.70 -13.20 -12.44
C SER A 289 2.79 -12.14 -12.49
N PHE A 290 3.39 -11.99 -13.66
CA PHE A 290 4.36 -10.96 -14.00
C PHE A 290 3.78 -10.09 -15.11
N CYS A 291 3.63 -8.80 -14.85
CA CYS A 291 3.18 -7.83 -15.84
C CYS A 291 4.40 -7.02 -16.30
N THR A 292 4.53 -6.72 -17.58
CA THR A 292 5.63 -5.87 -18.05
C THR A 292 5.16 -4.43 -18.20
N LEU A 293 5.96 -3.49 -17.71
CA LEU A 293 5.80 -2.06 -17.99
C LEU A 293 6.58 -1.73 -19.28
N LEU A 294 6.03 -2.08 -20.44
CA LEU A 294 6.67 -1.79 -21.72
C LEU A 294 6.05 -0.54 -22.35
N ASP A 295 6.90 0.44 -22.66
CA ASP A 295 6.56 1.62 -23.47
C ASP A 295 6.61 1.33 -24.99
N SER A 296 7.05 0.13 -25.39
CA SER A 296 7.21 -0.27 -26.80
C SER A 296 6.44 -1.54 -27.14
N GLU A 297 6.22 -1.80 -28.43
CA GLU A 297 5.43 -2.93 -28.91
C GLU A 297 5.98 -4.26 -28.36
N PRO A 298 5.19 -5.01 -27.56
CA PRO A 298 5.66 -6.20 -26.87
C PRO A 298 5.86 -7.37 -27.84
N ALA A 299 7.11 -7.62 -28.25
CA ALA A 299 7.49 -8.86 -28.91
C ALA A 299 8.13 -9.81 -27.90
N VAL A 300 7.47 -10.94 -27.60
CA VAL A 300 8.02 -11.99 -26.74
C VAL A 300 9.08 -12.79 -27.50
N ASP A 301 10.31 -12.86 -26.98
CA ASP A 301 11.36 -13.71 -27.55
C ASP A 301 11.24 -15.16 -27.08
N PHE A 302 10.42 -15.95 -27.79
CA PHE A 302 10.27 -17.38 -27.51
C PHE A 302 11.59 -18.17 -27.62
N LEU A 303 12.53 -17.73 -28.44
CA LEU A 303 13.82 -18.39 -28.56
C LEU A 303 14.66 -18.16 -27.30
N ALA A 304 14.60 -16.98 -26.70
CA ALA A 304 15.21 -16.73 -25.39
C ALA A 304 14.59 -17.61 -24.30
N LEU A 305 13.26 -17.68 -24.21
CA LEU A 305 12.56 -18.55 -23.24
C LEU A 305 12.96 -20.03 -23.38
N SER A 306 13.14 -20.52 -24.61
CA SER A 306 13.49 -21.92 -24.87
C SER A 306 14.85 -22.38 -24.35
N LYS A 307 15.73 -21.43 -24.00
CA LYS A 307 17.06 -21.76 -23.45
C LYS A 307 16.98 -22.22 -21.99
N HIS A 308 15.84 -22.03 -21.34
CA HIS A 308 15.65 -22.31 -19.92
C HIS A 308 15.00 -23.67 -19.68
N PRO A 309 15.41 -24.40 -18.62
CA PRO A 309 14.79 -25.68 -18.28
C PRO A 309 13.30 -25.49 -17.94
N THR A 310 12.46 -26.38 -18.46
CA THR A 310 11.01 -26.24 -18.36
C THR A 310 10.34 -27.56 -17.97
N ASN A 311 9.37 -27.48 -17.06
CA ASN A 311 8.44 -28.58 -16.73
C ASN A 311 7.01 -28.26 -17.21
N LEU A 312 6.88 -27.30 -18.12
CA LEU A 312 5.59 -26.84 -18.59
C LEU A 312 4.91 -27.92 -19.43
N SER A 313 3.69 -28.24 -19.03
CA SER A 313 2.76 -29.17 -19.68
C SER A 313 1.56 -28.45 -20.31
N ARG A 314 1.42 -27.15 -20.05
CA ARG A 314 0.34 -26.29 -20.55
C ARG A 314 0.91 -24.95 -21.00
N LEU A 315 0.58 -24.55 -22.22
CA LEU A 315 0.92 -23.24 -22.77
C LEU A 315 -0.36 -22.57 -23.26
N GLU A 316 -0.66 -21.38 -22.75
CA GLU A 316 -1.78 -20.56 -23.19
C GLU A 316 -1.27 -19.27 -23.79
N LEU A 317 -1.57 -19.04 -25.07
CA LEU A 317 -1.13 -17.86 -25.80
C LEU A 317 -2.37 -17.06 -26.22
N ALA A 318 -2.52 -15.87 -25.64
CA ALA A 318 -3.47 -14.85 -26.05
C ALA A 318 -2.70 -13.67 -26.65
N ILE A 319 -1.90 -13.99 -27.66
CA ILE A 319 -1.01 -13.08 -28.40
C ILE A 319 -1.08 -13.40 -29.90
N GLU A 320 -0.63 -12.48 -30.76
CA GLU A 320 -0.38 -12.83 -32.16
C GLU A 320 0.71 -13.92 -32.24
N LEU A 321 0.35 -15.08 -32.80
CA LEU A 321 1.23 -16.23 -32.78
C LEU A 321 2.44 -16.00 -33.70
N PRO A 322 3.68 -16.24 -33.23
CA PRO A 322 4.85 -16.22 -34.10
C PRO A 322 4.75 -17.35 -35.15
N PRO A 323 5.55 -17.29 -36.22
CA PRO A 323 5.61 -18.37 -37.20
C PRO A 323 5.83 -19.73 -36.53
N ILE A 324 5.05 -20.74 -36.91
CA ILE A 324 5.02 -22.07 -36.24
C ILE A 324 6.41 -22.72 -36.11
N LYS A 325 7.34 -22.44 -37.03
CA LYS A 325 8.72 -22.95 -36.98
C LYS A 325 9.50 -22.40 -35.78
N VAL A 326 9.30 -21.12 -35.45
CA VAL A 326 9.90 -20.47 -34.29
C VAL A 326 9.35 -21.09 -33.02
N LEU A 327 8.02 -21.28 -32.95
CA LEU A 327 7.37 -21.91 -31.81
C LEU A 327 7.82 -23.37 -31.61
N ILE A 328 7.89 -24.16 -32.69
CA ILE A 328 8.37 -25.55 -32.62
C ILE A 328 9.84 -25.61 -32.19
N GLY A 329 10.69 -24.70 -32.68
CA GLY A 329 12.07 -24.60 -32.26
C GLY A 329 12.18 -24.30 -30.76
N ALA A 330 11.37 -23.37 -30.28
CA ALA A 330 11.34 -22.97 -28.87
C ALA A 330 10.81 -24.05 -27.92
N LEU A 331 9.90 -24.91 -28.38
CA LEU A 331 9.29 -25.96 -27.53
C LEU A 331 10.05 -27.30 -27.53
N ARG A 332 11.12 -27.42 -28.31
CA ARG A 332 11.91 -28.67 -28.44
C ARG A 332 13.27 -28.65 -27.74
N ALA A 333 13.74 -27.46 -27.34
CA ALA A 333 14.96 -27.29 -26.56
C ALA A 333 14.71 -27.64 -25.09
#